data_AF-A0A0M9FPE9-F1
#
_entry.id   AF-A0A0M9FPE9-F1
#
_cell.length_a   1.000
_cell.length_b   1.000
_cell.length_c   1.000
_cell.angle_alpha   90.00
_cell.angle_beta   90.00
_cell.angle_gamma   90.00
#
_symmetry.space_group_name_H-M   'P 1'
#
loop_
_entity.id
_entity.type
_entity.pdbx_description
1 polymer ?
#
loop_
_entity_poly.entity_id
_entity_poly.type
_entity_poly.pdbx_seq_one_letter_code
_entity_poly.pdbx_strand_id
1 'polypeptide(L)'
;MKSFFSKFTSKIKTKQTPRAPCDCSDFLEAVVDAPTLSHLRGVVAARHFGHAPAPVSDAERAHRDFVVRSTVFDLHHRCGAGGRCTCAGAPACRFPQCFTMRPVTKGAEVQAERQVYEVEDAPTAEIRALVALAAEEKLEEAVKGIQHLVDAQLKVAAAGRPLEARLVIDGSVGHEFIPSAAKTGGDSAHSGANPLRESEDVREEVISLYLWRAALLVNLRRDEQAVCSLLNLAFVLEEKHRTRLYGAAAAWATLNDMEIVYYRSLVKTHEPFARAIAFATERPLLLARVFEATRGDDYHTDFCTHIVFSKEVTATVTRAQTAQMHGDTTEDPMRSLCLPLTMPYYRFRVSEEFWRRFYALLCMPPVPPPTAEELQAQAADPVAELGLTPNYILDAVGRSMMLHHLVLFADVRDKEIDSGAVVDRVRRMKQQDMEPQPSDYDPVLTTSEMHVAVTRMKELLMVVRSFEEKEKARLSGETAQRLQGPPRPPQGTTSPVTTR
;
A
#
# COMPACT_ATOMS: atom_id res chain seq x y z
N MET A 1 -3.61 -18.54 -32.19
CA MET A 1 -4.76 -17.64 -31.92
C MET A 1 -4.24 -16.21 -31.84
N LYS A 2 -4.90 -15.21 -32.45
CA LYS A 2 -4.50 -13.80 -32.26
C LYS A 2 -5.13 -13.29 -30.97
N SER A 3 -4.31 -12.98 -29.96
CA SER A 3 -4.76 -12.44 -28.68
C SER A 3 -5.48 -11.10 -28.86
N PHE A 4 -6.54 -10.85 -28.09
CA PHE A 4 -7.26 -9.57 -28.09
C PHE A 4 -6.31 -8.38 -27.82
N PHE A 5 -5.29 -8.61 -26.98
CA PHE A 5 -4.25 -7.63 -26.65
C PHE A 5 -3.25 -7.35 -27.78
N SER A 6 -3.16 -8.19 -28.82
CA SER A 6 -2.23 -7.93 -29.94
C SER A 6 -2.63 -6.72 -30.80
N LYS A 7 -3.86 -6.21 -30.64
CA LYS A 7 -4.28 -4.93 -31.23
C LYS A 7 -3.80 -3.71 -30.44
N PHE A 8 -3.43 -3.87 -29.17
CA PHE A 8 -2.87 -2.79 -28.33
C PHE A 8 -1.35 -2.67 -28.45
N THR A 9 -0.63 -3.74 -28.79
CA THR A 9 0.84 -3.74 -28.85
C THR A 9 1.43 -3.34 -30.20
N SER A 10 0.64 -3.31 -31.29
CA SER A 10 1.17 -2.99 -32.61
C SER A 10 1.04 -1.50 -32.97
N LYS A 11 2.20 -0.83 -33.09
CA LYS A 11 2.39 0.54 -33.64
C LYS A 11 1.89 1.72 -32.79
N ILE A 12 2.52 1.92 -31.64
CA ILE A 12 2.80 3.29 -31.18
C ILE A 12 4.33 3.45 -31.13
N LYS A 13 4.89 4.19 -32.10
CA LYS A 13 6.18 4.83 -31.88
C LYS A 13 5.99 5.74 -30.67
N THR A 14 6.89 5.67 -29.68
CA THR A 14 6.97 6.61 -28.57
C THR A 14 7.22 8.02 -29.12
N LYS A 15 6.14 8.71 -29.52
CA LYS A 15 6.14 10.16 -29.58
C LYS A 15 6.33 10.63 -28.15
N GLN A 16 7.54 11.01 -27.80
CA GLN A 16 7.77 11.88 -26.65
C GLN A 16 6.77 13.04 -26.78
N THR A 17 5.88 13.14 -25.81
CA THR A 17 5.06 14.34 -25.64
C THR A 17 6.02 15.52 -25.50
N PRO A 18 5.78 16.64 -26.22
CA PRO A 18 6.70 17.76 -26.18
C PRO A 18 6.84 18.25 -24.73
N ARG A 19 8.10 18.38 -24.29
CA ARG A 19 8.45 18.94 -22.98
C ARG A 19 7.73 20.29 -22.81
N ALA A 20 6.96 20.44 -21.72
CA ALA A 20 6.38 21.74 -21.31
C ALA A 20 7.49 22.80 -21.11
N PRO A 21 7.22 24.11 -21.05
CA PRO A 21 8.30 25.11 -21.01
C PRO A 21 9.10 25.19 -19.68
N CYS A 22 8.61 24.65 -18.56
CA CYS A 22 9.29 24.66 -17.25
C CYS A 22 8.84 23.49 -16.33
N ASP A 23 9.62 23.13 -15.30
CA ASP A 23 9.30 22.07 -14.33
C ASP A 23 9.89 22.21 -12.91
N CYS A 24 9.80 21.11 -12.15
CA CYS A 24 10.20 21.00 -10.75
C CYS A 24 11.72 20.90 -10.54
N SER A 25 12.49 20.51 -11.56
CA SER A 25 13.96 20.56 -11.57
C SER A 25 14.42 22.01 -11.60
N ASP A 26 13.83 22.81 -12.50
CA ASP A 26 14.11 24.26 -12.63
C ASP A 26 13.89 25.01 -11.29
N PHE A 27 12.93 24.55 -10.47
CA PHE A 27 12.66 25.10 -9.13
C PHE A 27 13.56 24.55 -8.01
N LEU A 28 14.05 23.31 -8.13
CA LEU A 28 14.97 22.72 -7.15
C LEU A 28 16.35 23.38 -7.19
N GLU A 29 16.80 23.80 -8.36
CA GLU A 29 18.04 24.58 -8.51
C GLU A 29 17.90 26.02 -7.97
N ALA A 30 16.69 26.59 -8.01
CA ALA A 30 16.39 27.94 -7.53
C ALA A 30 16.10 28.02 -6.02
N VAL A 31 15.74 26.91 -5.36
CA VAL A 31 15.36 26.86 -3.93
C VAL A 31 16.23 25.86 -3.18
N VAL A 32 17.38 26.34 -2.71
CA VAL A 32 18.42 25.53 -2.04
C VAL A 32 17.86 24.82 -0.80
N ASP A 33 17.19 25.56 0.09
CA ASP A 33 16.70 25.03 1.37
C ASP A 33 15.29 24.45 1.27
N ALA A 34 15.00 23.42 2.08
CA ALA A 34 13.65 22.89 2.21
C ALA A 34 12.77 23.87 3.00
N PRO A 35 11.54 24.18 2.55
CA PRO A 35 10.65 25.10 3.25
C PRO A 35 10.19 24.54 4.61
N THR A 36 10.00 25.42 5.58
CA THR A 36 9.47 25.04 6.91
C THR A 36 8.03 24.52 6.82
N LEU A 37 7.63 23.65 7.74
CA LEU A 37 6.25 23.13 7.80
C LEU A 37 5.21 24.25 7.92
N SER A 38 5.52 25.33 8.65
CA SER A 38 4.66 26.51 8.77
C SER A 38 4.46 27.21 7.42
N HIS A 39 5.54 27.42 6.66
CA HIS A 39 5.47 27.99 5.32
C HIS A 39 4.68 27.09 4.36
N LEU A 40 4.92 25.78 4.38
CA LEU A 40 4.17 24.81 3.57
C LEU A 40 2.67 24.83 3.90
N ARG A 41 2.29 24.81 5.19
CA ARG A 41 0.89 24.92 5.64
C ARG A 41 0.23 26.20 5.09
N GLY A 42 0.92 27.34 5.17
CA GLY A 42 0.43 28.61 4.61
C GLY A 42 0.20 28.56 3.09
N VAL A 43 1.17 28.04 2.33
CA VAL A 43 1.07 27.93 0.85
C VAL A 43 -0.04 26.95 0.43
N VAL A 44 -0.15 25.79 1.08
CA VAL A 44 -1.19 24.79 0.78
C VAL A 44 -2.57 25.34 1.13
N ALA A 45 -2.75 25.94 2.31
CA ALA A 45 -4.02 26.54 2.71
C ALA A 45 -4.46 27.67 1.74
N ALA A 46 -3.54 28.55 1.35
CA ALA A 46 -3.83 29.61 0.39
C ALA A 46 -4.23 29.08 -1.01
N ARG A 47 -3.60 27.99 -1.47
CA ARG A 47 -3.92 27.38 -2.77
C ARG A 47 -5.26 26.65 -2.79
N HIS A 48 -5.56 25.85 -1.77
CA HIS A 48 -6.79 25.07 -1.72
C HIS A 48 -8.00 25.92 -1.28
N PHE A 49 -7.80 26.92 -0.41
CA PHE A 49 -8.89 27.62 0.27
C PHE A 49 -8.75 29.16 0.32
N GLY A 50 -7.70 29.76 -0.26
CA GLY A 50 -7.47 31.22 -0.20
C GLY A 50 -8.51 32.08 -0.93
N HIS A 51 -9.32 31.48 -1.81
CA HIS A 51 -10.50 32.11 -2.43
C HIS A 51 -11.83 31.52 -1.95
N ALA A 52 -11.80 30.56 -1.02
CA ALA A 52 -13.01 29.97 -0.44
C ALA A 52 -13.55 30.88 0.67
N PRO A 53 -14.88 30.95 0.88
CA PRO A 53 -15.46 31.62 2.05
C PRO A 53 -15.00 30.94 3.34
N ALA A 54 -15.14 31.60 4.49
CA ALA A 54 -14.87 30.98 5.79
C ALA A 54 -15.70 29.69 5.97
N PRO A 55 -15.18 28.65 6.65
CA PRO A 55 -15.91 27.40 6.85
C PRO A 55 -17.19 27.65 7.65
N VAL A 56 -18.32 27.15 7.15
CA VAL A 56 -19.66 27.35 7.74
C VAL A 56 -19.99 26.37 8.86
N SER A 57 -19.14 25.39 9.13
CA SER A 57 -19.25 24.46 10.26
C SER A 57 -17.89 24.00 10.78
N ASP A 58 -17.85 23.46 12.00
CA ASP A 58 -16.64 22.86 12.56
C ASP A 58 -16.25 21.56 11.82
N ALA A 59 -17.22 20.80 11.29
CA ALA A 59 -16.96 19.66 10.42
C ALA A 59 -16.26 20.08 9.12
N GLU A 60 -16.69 21.18 8.50
CA GLU A 60 -15.99 21.73 7.33
C GLU A 60 -14.60 22.27 7.70
N ARG A 61 -14.45 22.90 8.87
CA ARG A 61 -13.14 23.36 9.37
C ARG A 61 -12.17 22.19 9.53
N ALA A 62 -12.62 21.11 10.16
CA ALA A 62 -11.84 19.88 10.33
C ALA A 62 -11.48 19.24 8.98
N HIS A 63 -12.41 19.22 8.01
CA HIS A 63 -12.14 18.71 6.67
C HIS A 63 -11.09 19.56 5.93
N ARG A 64 -11.20 20.89 5.95
CA ARG A 64 -10.22 21.79 5.31
C ARG A 64 -8.83 21.65 5.95
N ASP A 65 -8.77 21.59 7.27
CA ASP A 65 -7.52 21.37 8.00
C ASP A 65 -6.90 19.99 7.68
N PHE A 66 -7.71 18.92 7.62
CA PHE A 66 -7.28 17.59 7.17
C PHE A 66 -6.66 17.63 5.76
N VAL A 67 -7.29 18.33 4.80
CA VAL A 67 -6.76 18.48 3.43
C VAL A 67 -5.42 19.20 3.43
N VAL A 68 -5.26 20.26 4.22
CA VAL A 68 -3.98 20.97 4.37
C VAL A 68 -2.92 20.07 5.00
N ARG A 69 -3.20 19.44 6.14
CA ARG A 69 -2.25 18.54 6.83
C ARG A 69 -1.80 17.39 5.94
N SER A 70 -2.74 16.67 5.34
CA SER A 70 -2.46 15.53 4.44
C SER A 70 -1.60 15.95 3.23
N THR A 71 -1.87 17.11 2.64
CA THR A 71 -1.12 17.63 1.48
C THR A 71 0.27 18.13 1.86
N VAL A 72 0.43 18.81 3.00
CA VAL A 72 1.75 19.23 3.53
C VAL A 72 2.60 18.01 3.86
N PHE A 73 2.00 16.98 4.46
CA PHE A 73 2.64 15.72 4.78
C PHE A 73 3.15 15.01 3.52
N ASP A 74 2.28 14.85 2.51
CA ASP A 74 2.65 14.31 1.19
C ASP A 74 3.85 15.08 0.59
N LEU A 75 3.81 16.41 0.62
CA LEU A 75 4.88 17.25 0.05
C LEU A 75 6.20 17.12 0.80
N HIS A 76 6.18 17.10 2.14
CA HIS A 76 7.42 17.08 2.94
C HIS A 76 8.05 15.67 2.97
N HIS A 77 7.26 14.63 3.28
CA HIS A 77 7.77 13.28 3.54
C HIS A 77 7.72 12.36 2.32
N ARG A 78 6.76 12.53 1.41
CA ARG A 78 6.53 11.59 0.29
C ARG A 78 7.03 12.11 -1.06
N CYS A 79 7.08 13.43 -1.26
CA CYS A 79 7.67 14.01 -2.46
C CYS A 79 9.20 13.82 -2.54
N GLY A 80 9.69 13.38 -3.70
CA GLY A 80 11.12 13.42 -4.03
C GLY A 80 11.74 14.81 -3.94
N ALA A 81 10.96 15.90 -4.08
CA ALA A 81 11.43 17.27 -3.97
C ALA A 81 11.58 17.80 -2.52
N GLY A 82 11.04 17.12 -1.51
CA GLY A 82 11.14 17.53 -0.10
C GLY A 82 10.50 18.88 0.21
N GLY A 83 9.20 19.01 -0.07
CA GLY A 83 8.43 20.25 0.11
C GLY A 83 8.58 21.27 -1.01
N ARG A 84 9.66 21.24 -1.79
CA ARG A 84 9.97 22.26 -2.83
C ARG A 84 9.12 22.20 -4.10
N CYS A 85 8.15 21.28 -4.22
CA CYS A 85 7.32 21.24 -5.44
C CYS A 85 6.24 22.33 -5.44
N THR A 86 6.32 23.22 -6.43
CA THR A 86 5.27 24.21 -6.74
C THR A 86 4.05 23.61 -7.44
N CYS A 87 4.06 22.31 -7.72
CA CYS A 87 3.06 21.57 -8.50
C CYS A 87 1.80 21.11 -7.74
N ALA A 88 1.76 21.24 -6.40
CA ALA A 88 0.63 20.78 -5.60
C ALA A 88 -0.68 21.42 -6.07
N GLY A 89 -1.59 20.60 -6.62
CA GLY A 89 -2.88 21.00 -7.17
C GLY A 89 -2.91 21.38 -8.67
N ALA A 90 -1.80 21.30 -9.41
CA ALA A 90 -1.76 21.68 -10.84
C ALA A 90 -1.87 20.45 -11.78
N PRO A 91 -2.90 20.36 -12.65
CA PRO A 91 -3.14 19.20 -13.52
C PRO A 91 -2.18 19.08 -14.73
N ALA A 92 -1.07 19.82 -14.75
CA ALA A 92 -0.15 19.93 -15.89
C ALA A 92 1.34 19.69 -15.50
N CYS A 93 1.60 18.85 -14.50
CA CYS A 93 2.97 18.55 -14.08
C CYS A 93 3.74 17.77 -15.17
N ARG A 94 5.01 18.15 -15.42
CA ARG A 94 5.84 17.66 -16.54
C ARG A 94 6.44 16.27 -16.28
N PHE A 95 6.55 15.86 -15.03
CA PHE A 95 6.55 14.45 -14.62
C PHE A 95 5.11 14.13 -14.20
N PRO A 96 4.47 13.03 -14.66
CA PRO A 96 3.05 12.83 -14.37
C PRO A 96 2.60 12.73 -12.90
N GLN A 97 3.27 12.15 -11.90
CA GLN A 97 4.69 11.99 -11.51
C GLN A 97 5.47 13.17 -10.90
N CYS A 98 4.82 14.16 -10.27
CA CYS A 98 5.51 14.68 -9.07
C CYS A 98 5.75 13.48 -8.15
N PHE A 99 6.99 13.25 -7.68
CA PHE A 99 7.41 12.01 -6.99
C PHE A 99 6.61 11.69 -5.69
N THR A 100 5.66 12.55 -5.30
CA THR A 100 4.38 12.15 -4.66
C THR A 100 3.54 11.19 -5.54
N MET A 101 4.15 10.17 -6.14
CA MET A 101 3.39 9.05 -6.69
C MET A 101 2.98 8.18 -5.52
N ARG A 102 1.78 8.48 -5.04
CA ARG A 102 1.13 7.75 -3.97
C ARG A 102 0.92 6.31 -4.46
N PRO A 103 1.40 5.27 -3.76
CA PRO A 103 0.44 4.26 -3.34
C PRO A 103 -0.63 5.05 -2.56
N VAL A 104 -1.77 5.31 -3.22
CA VAL A 104 -2.90 6.06 -2.62
C VAL A 104 -3.31 5.34 -1.34
N THR A 105 -3.32 4.01 -1.42
CA THR A 105 -3.27 3.03 -0.32
C THR A 105 -2.31 3.45 0.79
N LYS A 106 -0.98 3.40 0.62
CA LYS A 106 -0.01 3.70 1.70
C LYS A 106 -0.26 5.04 2.39
N GLY A 107 -0.67 6.09 1.67
CA GLY A 107 -0.95 7.38 2.30
C GLY A 107 -2.19 7.35 3.17
N ALA A 108 -3.30 6.90 2.59
CA ALA A 108 -4.59 6.82 3.29
C ALA A 108 -4.56 5.80 4.44
N GLU A 109 -3.92 4.66 4.24
CA GLU A 109 -3.77 3.60 5.26
C GLU A 109 -2.91 4.06 6.43
N VAL A 110 -1.76 4.69 6.18
CA VAL A 110 -0.92 5.25 7.24
C VAL A 110 -1.66 6.32 8.04
N GLN A 111 -2.53 7.11 7.39
CA GLN A 111 -3.35 8.11 8.05
C GLN A 111 -4.52 7.49 8.83
N ALA A 112 -5.19 6.46 8.29
CA ALA A 112 -6.27 5.74 8.96
C ALA A 112 -5.75 4.98 10.20
N GLU A 113 -4.61 4.28 10.08
CA GLU A 113 -3.96 3.57 11.17
C GLU A 113 -3.49 4.52 12.27
N ARG A 114 -3.03 5.75 11.95
CA ARG A 114 -2.80 6.81 12.96
C ARG A 114 -4.08 7.18 13.71
N GLN A 115 -5.17 7.42 12.98
CA GLN A 115 -6.44 7.91 13.51
C GLN A 115 -7.12 6.93 14.48
N VAL A 116 -6.83 5.62 14.39
CA VAL A 116 -7.28 4.61 15.36
C VAL A 116 -6.74 4.86 16.78
N TYR A 117 -5.57 5.49 16.91
CA TYR A 117 -4.92 5.73 18.21
C TYR A 117 -4.90 7.22 18.64
N GLU A 118 -4.99 8.15 17.68
CA GLU A 118 -5.00 9.60 17.93
C GLU A 118 -6.39 10.12 18.37
N VAL A 119 -6.97 9.50 19.41
CA VAL A 119 -8.29 9.85 19.97
C VAL A 119 -8.20 10.90 21.09
N GLU A 120 -9.18 11.80 21.17
CA GLU A 120 -9.20 12.89 22.16
C GLU A 120 -9.40 12.40 23.60
N ASP A 121 -10.11 11.29 23.77
CA ASP A 121 -10.45 10.65 25.05
C ASP A 121 -9.46 9.54 25.47
N ALA A 122 -8.25 9.53 24.91
CA ALA A 122 -7.23 8.53 25.20
C ALA A 122 -7.00 8.35 26.72
N PRO A 123 -6.75 7.11 27.21
CA PRO A 123 -7.06 6.75 28.59
C PRO A 123 -6.24 7.50 29.66
N THR A 124 -4.94 7.69 29.42
CA THR A 124 -4.02 8.31 30.39
C THR A 124 -3.64 9.74 29.98
N ALA A 125 -3.20 10.56 30.95
CA ALA A 125 -2.77 11.94 30.65
C ALA A 125 -1.49 11.96 29.79
N GLU A 126 -0.63 10.97 30.01
CA GLU A 126 0.58 10.70 29.27
C GLU A 126 0.26 10.39 27.80
N ILE A 127 -0.69 9.50 27.52
CA ILE A 127 -1.09 9.19 26.13
C ILE A 127 -1.77 10.41 25.48
N ARG A 128 -2.64 11.14 26.18
CA ARG A 128 -3.24 12.39 25.64
C ARG A 128 -2.18 13.43 25.28
N ALA A 129 -1.10 13.55 26.06
CA ALA A 129 0.02 14.43 25.72
C ALA A 129 0.77 13.96 24.45
N LEU A 130 0.95 12.65 24.27
CA LEU A 130 1.55 12.08 23.05
C LEU A 130 0.64 12.29 21.81
N VAL A 131 -0.68 12.18 21.97
CA VAL A 131 -1.66 12.45 20.91
C VAL A 131 -1.62 13.92 20.50
N ALA A 132 -1.52 14.85 21.46
CA ALA A 132 -1.35 16.28 21.17
C ALA A 132 -0.06 16.56 20.37
N LEU A 133 1.06 15.92 20.70
CA LEU A 133 2.30 16.02 19.91
C LEU A 133 2.12 15.50 18.48
N ALA A 134 1.43 14.36 18.31
CA ALA A 134 1.15 13.80 16.99
C ALA A 134 0.23 14.71 16.14
N ALA A 135 -0.79 15.31 16.76
CA ALA A 135 -1.70 16.25 16.12
C ALA A 135 -1.02 17.55 15.67
N GLU A 136 0.02 18.01 16.38
CA GLU A 136 0.86 19.14 15.97
C GLU A 136 1.84 18.80 14.82
N GLU A 137 1.96 17.52 14.46
CA GLU A 137 2.98 16.89 13.59
C GLU A 137 4.40 16.83 14.21
N LYS A 138 4.51 16.84 15.54
CA LYS A 138 5.78 16.57 16.27
C LYS A 138 6.05 15.06 16.39
N LEU A 139 6.01 14.36 15.25
CA LEU A 139 5.98 12.89 15.20
C LEU A 139 7.21 12.24 15.84
N GLU A 140 8.39 12.87 15.76
CA GLU A 140 9.60 12.35 16.43
C GLU A 140 9.52 12.39 17.95
N GLU A 141 8.89 13.42 18.51
CA GLU A 141 8.70 13.58 19.95
C GLU A 141 7.67 12.55 20.44
N ALA A 142 6.57 12.36 19.69
CA ALA A 142 5.59 11.32 19.97
C ALA A 142 6.21 9.91 19.94
N VAL A 143 6.98 9.56 18.90
CA VAL A 143 7.67 8.25 18.80
C VAL A 143 8.63 7.98 19.96
N LYS A 144 9.40 8.99 20.39
CA LYS A 144 10.30 8.89 21.56
C LYS A 144 9.51 8.79 22.86
N GLY A 145 8.44 9.57 23.00
CA GLY A 145 7.58 9.55 24.17
C GLY A 145 6.83 8.24 24.36
N ILE A 146 6.33 7.62 23.29
CA ILE A 146 5.75 6.26 23.32
C ILE A 146 6.80 5.24 23.79
N GLN A 147 8.03 5.32 23.28
CA GLN A 147 9.12 4.44 23.73
C GLN A 147 9.34 4.58 25.24
N HIS A 148 9.54 5.81 25.73
CA HIS A 148 9.76 6.06 27.16
C HIS A 148 8.58 5.62 28.05
N LEU A 149 7.34 5.77 27.56
CA LEU A 149 6.14 5.31 28.27
C LEU A 149 6.13 3.78 28.42
N VAL A 150 6.38 3.04 27.34
CA VAL A 150 6.48 1.57 27.40
C VAL A 150 7.64 1.11 28.29
N ASP A 151 8.82 1.74 28.16
CA ASP A 151 9.98 1.44 28.99
C ASP A 151 9.66 1.64 30.49
N ALA A 152 8.88 2.67 30.83
CA ALA A 152 8.42 2.93 32.19
C ALA A 152 7.40 1.89 32.66
N GLN A 153 6.39 1.56 31.84
CA GLN A 153 5.38 0.54 32.15
C GLN A 153 6.00 -0.83 32.41
N LEU A 154 6.94 -1.25 31.55
CA LEU A 154 7.68 -2.52 31.73
C LEU A 154 8.50 -2.53 33.04
N LYS A 155 9.18 -1.42 33.37
CA LYS A 155 9.97 -1.31 34.63
C LYS A 155 9.07 -1.33 35.87
N VAL A 156 7.92 -0.65 35.83
CA VAL A 156 6.93 -0.65 36.92
C VAL A 156 6.35 -2.05 37.11
N ALA A 157 5.89 -2.70 36.04
CA ALA A 157 5.30 -4.03 36.09
C ALA A 157 6.32 -5.14 36.44
N ALA A 158 7.62 -4.94 36.16
CA ALA A 158 8.68 -5.81 36.66
C ALA A 158 8.85 -5.74 38.20
N ALA A 159 8.33 -4.70 38.86
CA ALA A 159 8.37 -4.51 40.31
C ALA A 159 9.80 -4.62 40.91
N GLY A 160 10.79 -4.04 40.22
CA GLY A 160 12.20 -4.06 40.62
C GLY A 160 12.97 -5.35 40.27
N ARG A 161 12.31 -6.36 39.68
CA ARG A 161 13.01 -7.51 39.08
C ARG A 161 13.76 -7.09 37.80
N PRO A 162 14.90 -7.70 37.47
CA PRO A 162 15.52 -7.51 36.16
C PRO A 162 14.58 -8.06 35.07
N LEU A 163 14.41 -7.29 33.98
CA LEU A 163 13.64 -7.73 32.81
C LEU A 163 14.34 -8.88 32.08
N GLU A 164 13.57 -9.74 31.39
CA GLU A 164 14.10 -10.73 30.45
C GLU A 164 15.03 -10.03 29.44
N ALA A 165 16.19 -10.63 29.10
CA ALA A 165 17.17 -10.02 28.20
C ALA A 165 16.59 -9.59 26.83
N ARG A 166 15.48 -10.21 26.39
CA ARG A 166 14.76 -9.85 25.15
C ARG A 166 13.92 -8.57 25.27
N LEU A 167 13.70 -8.09 26.50
CA LEU A 167 13.05 -6.82 26.86
C LEU A 167 14.08 -5.76 27.31
N VAL A 168 15.38 -6.10 27.34
CA VAL A 168 16.44 -5.13 27.63
C VAL A 168 16.69 -4.29 26.39
N ILE A 169 16.36 -3.01 26.49
CA ILE A 169 16.45 -2.03 25.41
C ILE A 169 17.76 -1.28 25.63
N ASP A 170 18.82 -1.69 24.93
CA ASP A 170 20.11 -1.04 25.05
C ASP A 170 20.12 0.27 24.25
N GLY A 171 20.45 1.37 24.94
CA GLY A 171 20.33 2.74 24.39
C GLY A 171 21.41 3.11 23.36
N SER A 172 22.22 2.15 22.91
CA SER A 172 23.29 2.37 21.94
C SER A 172 22.75 2.40 20.50
N VAL A 173 23.10 3.47 19.80
CA VAL A 173 22.77 3.75 18.40
C VAL A 173 23.00 2.55 17.47
N GLY A 174 21.97 2.15 16.71
CA GLY A 174 22.17 1.58 15.37
C GLY A 174 22.02 0.07 15.17
N HIS A 175 21.76 -0.73 16.21
CA HIS A 175 21.51 -2.17 16.04
C HIS A 175 20.15 -2.61 16.58
N GLU A 176 19.17 -2.69 15.68
CA GLU A 176 17.97 -3.48 15.92
C GLU A 176 18.31 -4.97 16.00
N PHE A 177 17.59 -5.67 16.87
CA PHE A 177 17.58 -7.11 17.10
C PHE A 177 17.76 -7.92 15.81
N ILE A 178 18.81 -8.74 15.78
CA ILE A 178 19.11 -9.65 14.66
C ILE A 178 18.33 -10.96 14.88
N PRO A 179 17.44 -11.39 13.95
CA PRO A 179 16.66 -12.62 14.10
C PRO A 179 17.52 -13.89 14.26
N SER A 180 18.71 -13.89 13.65
CA SER A 180 19.64 -15.03 13.56
C SER A 180 20.86 -14.97 14.49
N ALA A 181 20.96 -14.00 15.40
CA ALA A 181 22.05 -13.96 16.38
C ALA A 181 21.94 -15.13 17.38
N ALA A 182 23.06 -15.82 17.65
CA ALA A 182 23.11 -16.93 18.60
C ALA A 182 22.88 -16.43 20.05
N LYS A 183 21.68 -16.69 20.58
CA LYS A 183 21.22 -16.24 21.92
C LYS A 183 21.50 -17.25 23.05
N THR A 184 22.46 -18.15 22.84
CA THR A 184 22.80 -19.24 23.77
C THR A 184 24.27 -19.19 24.15
N GLY A 185 24.54 -19.02 25.44
CA GLY A 185 25.86 -19.03 26.07
C GLY A 185 25.70 -18.96 27.60
N GLY A 186 26.71 -19.39 28.35
CA GLY A 186 26.61 -19.57 29.81
C GLY A 186 26.22 -18.32 30.61
N ASP A 187 26.46 -17.13 30.06
CA ASP A 187 26.18 -15.84 30.71
C ASP A 187 24.86 -15.20 30.24
N SER A 188 24.11 -15.81 29.29
CA SER A 188 22.86 -15.25 28.81
C SER A 188 21.68 -15.61 29.73
N ALA A 189 21.26 -14.64 30.56
CA ALA A 189 20.08 -14.78 31.40
C ALA A 189 18.78 -14.85 30.56
N HIS A 190 18.36 -16.07 30.22
CA HIS A 190 16.95 -16.38 29.91
C HIS A 190 16.02 -16.16 31.13
N SER A 191 16.60 -15.97 32.32
CA SER A 191 15.92 -15.66 33.57
C SER A 191 15.78 -14.16 33.78
N GLY A 192 14.56 -13.64 33.61
CA GLY A 192 14.17 -12.28 33.98
C GLY A 192 12.64 -12.15 33.97
N ALA A 193 12.11 -11.08 34.54
CA ALA A 193 10.68 -10.79 34.50
C ALA A 193 10.24 -10.50 33.06
N ASN A 194 9.09 -11.07 32.66
CA ASN A 194 8.44 -10.74 31.40
C ASN A 194 7.02 -10.25 31.69
N PRO A 195 6.84 -8.94 31.98
CA PRO A 195 5.54 -8.39 32.32
C PRO A 195 4.47 -8.61 31.25
N LEU A 196 4.87 -8.75 29.98
CA LEU A 196 3.95 -9.00 28.86
C LEU A 196 3.38 -10.42 28.85
N ARG A 197 4.01 -11.39 29.55
CA ARG A 197 3.41 -12.70 29.81
C ARG A 197 2.57 -12.69 31.09
N GLU A 198 3.01 -11.94 32.10
CA GLU A 198 2.42 -11.91 33.44
C GLU A 198 1.14 -11.06 33.56
N SER A 199 1.03 -9.96 32.80
CA SER A 199 -0.10 -9.02 32.83
C SER A 199 -0.72 -8.84 31.45
N GLU A 200 -2.05 -8.98 31.37
CA GLU A 200 -2.82 -8.77 30.14
C GLU A 200 -2.97 -7.29 29.80
N ASP A 201 -3.29 -6.45 30.79
CA ASP A 201 -3.47 -5.01 30.59
C ASP A 201 -2.18 -4.36 30.06
N VAL A 202 -1.03 -4.65 30.70
CA VAL A 202 0.29 -4.16 30.26
C VAL A 202 0.64 -4.69 28.87
N ARG A 203 0.26 -5.94 28.55
CA ARG A 203 0.49 -6.51 27.21
C ARG A 203 -0.31 -5.79 26.14
N GLU A 204 -1.62 -5.61 26.32
CA GLU A 204 -2.47 -4.99 25.30
C GLU A 204 -2.20 -3.50 25.14
N GLU A 205 -1.84 -2.79 26.23
CA GLU A 205 -1.39 -1.40 26.17
C GLU A 205 -0.07 -1.27 25.39
N VAL A 206 0.96 -2.07 25.73
CA VAL A 206 2.25 -2.05 25.02
C VAL A 206 2.12 -2.45 23.55
N ILE A 207 1.30 -3.45 23.22
CA ILE A 207 1.00 -3.84 21.83
C ILE A 207 0.37 -2.66 21.07
N SER A 208 -0.63 -2.01 21.66
CA SER A 208 -1.35 -0.91 21.02
C SER A 208 -0.46 0.33 20.84
N LEU A 209 0.36 0.66 21.85
CA LEU A 209 1.38 1.70 21.77
C LEU A 209 2.43 1.42 20.67
N TYR A 210 2.88 0.18 20.52
CA TYR A 210 3.85 -0.18 19.47
C TYR A 210 3.24 -0.20 18.07
N LEU A 211 1.97 -0.58 17.92
CA LEU A 211 1.24 -0.47 16.65
C LEU A 211 1.11 1.00 16.21
N TRP A 212 0.72 1.89 17.13
CA TRP A 212 0.68 3.33 16.88
C TRP A 212 2.06 3.90 16.54
N ARG A 213 3.08 3.57 17.34
CA ARG A 213 4.48 3.98 17.11
C ARG A 213 4.99 3.51 15.75
N ALA A 214 4.63 2.30 15.31
CA ALA A 214 4.97 1.80 14.00
C ALA A 214 4.31 2.63 12.87
N ALA A 215 3.03 2.98 13.00
CA ALA A 215 2.37 3.89 12.08
C ALA A 215 3.11 5.25 12.01
N LEU A 216 3.41 5.87 13.16
CA LEU A 216 4.17 7.14 13.22
C LEU A 216 5.59 7.02 12.60
N LEU A 217 6.26 5.88 12.77
CA LEU A 217 7.55 5.62 12.13
C LEU A 217 7.45 5.49 10.60
N VAL A 218 6.42 4.83 10.08
CA VAL A 218 6.15 4.78 8.62
C VAL A 218 5.85 6.18 8.06
N ASN A 219 5.18 7.04 8.83
CA ASN A 219 5.01 8.46 8.44
C ASN A 219 6.37 9.16 8.27
N LEU A 220 7.28 8.95 9.23
CA LEU A 220 8.65 9.46 9.22
C LEU A 220 9.56 8.75 8.20
N ARG A 221 9.05 7.86 7.35
CA ARG A 221 9.79 7.03 6.38
C ARG A 221 10.82 6.09 7.03
N ARG A 222 10.61 5.74 8.30
CA ARG A 222 11.40 4.79 9.10
C ARG A 222 10.75 3.41 9.09
N ASP A 223 10.30 2.95 7.93
CA ASP A 223 9.55 1.71 7.74
C ASP A 223 10.32 0.48 8.26
N GLU A 224 11.66 0.46 8.13
CA GLU A 224 12.51 -0.59 8.71
C GLU A 224 12.36 -0.66 10.23
N GLN A 225 12.51 0.48 10.91
CA GLN A 225 12.36 0.58 12.37
C GLN A 225 10.93 0.25 12.82
N ALA A 226 9.92 0.61 12.01
CA ALA A 226 8.54 0.26 12.27
C ALA A 226 8.36 -1.28 12.26
N VAL A 227 8.72 -1.92 11.14
CA VAL A 227 8.59 -3.37 10.96
C VAL A 227 9.41 -4.14 12.00
N CYS A 228 10.69 -3.82 12.18
CA CYS A 228 11.56 -4.52 13.12
C CYS A 228 11.05 -4.36 14.56
N SER A 229 10.59 -3.18 14.99
CA SER A 229 10.04 -3.02 16.35
C SER A 229 8.79 -3.88 16.61
N LEU A 230 7.93 -4.11 15.61
CA LEU A 230 6.78 -5.01 15.70
C LEU A 230 7.20 -6.48 15.75
N LEU A 231 8.14 -6.91 14.89
CA LEU A 231 8.67 -8.27 14.90
C LEU A 231 9.35 -8.60 16.25
N ASN A 232 10.12 -7.65 16.79
CA ASN A 232 10.81 -7.81 18.07
C ASN A 232 9.83 -7.98 19.24
N LEU A 233 8.74 -7.19 19.25
CA LEU A 233 7.68 -7.34 20.24
C LEU A 233 6.94 -8.68 20.09
N ALA A 234 6.73 -9.18 18.87
CA ALA A 234 6.13 -10.50 18.64
C ALA A 234 6.98 -11.65 19.22
N PHE A 235 8.32 -11.55 19.16
CA PHE A 235 9.24 -12.57 19.68
C PHE A 235 9.29 -12.70 21.21
N VAL A 236 8.81 -11.71 21.97
CA VAL A 236 8.74 -11.79 23.46
C VAL A 236 7.39 -12.31 23.97
N LEU A 237 6.37 -12.29 23.11
CA LEU A 237 5.01 -12.73 23.38
C LEU A 237 4.77 -14.22 23.10
N GLU A 238 3.71 -14.76 23.70
CA GLU A 238 3.13 -16.05 23.31
C GLU A 238 2.48 -15.95 21.92
N GLU A 239 2.45 -17.08 21.20
CA GLU A 239 1.97 -17.20 19.82
C GLU A 239 0.60 -16.54 19.59
N LYS A 240 -0.37 -16.79 20.49
CA LYS A 240 -1.74 -16.25 20.43
C LYS A 240 -1.86 -14.72 20.45
N HIS A 241 -0.79 -13.99 20.81
CA HIS A 241 -0.75 -12.53 20.84
C HIS A 241 0.06 -11.90 19.68
N ARG A 242 0.64 -12.71 18.78
CA ARG A 242 1.51 -12.21 17.71
C ARG A 242 0.75 -11.69 16.48
N THR A 243 -0.49 -12.16 16.26
CA THR A 243 -1.28 -11.89 15.04
C THR A 243 -1.36 -10.42 14.66
N ARG A 244 -1.67 -9.51 15.60
CA ARG A 244 -1.75 -8.06 15.35
C ARG A 244 -0.41 -7.48 14.89
N LEU A 245 0.68 -7.88 15.54
CA LEU A 245 2.03 -7.37 15.27
C LEU A 245 2.59 -7.89 13.95
N TYR A 246 2.45 -9.19 13.68
CA TYR A 246 2.85 -9.79 12.41
C TYR A 246 1.99 -9.28 11.23
N GLY A 247 0.69 -9.09 11.43
CA GLY A 247 -0.18 -8.45 10.43
C GLY A 247 0.24 -7.04 10.07
N ALA A 248 0.47 -6.18 11.07
CA ALA A 248 0.95 -4.82 10.86
C ALA A 248 2.36 -4.79 10.25
N ALA A 249 3.27 -5.67 10.69
CA ALA A 249 4.61 -5.80 10.11
C ALA A 249 4.54 -6.20 8.63
N ALA A 250 3.70 -7.18 8.26
CA ALA A 250 3.46 -7.58 6.88
C ALA A 250 2.86 -6.44 6.04
N ALA A 251 1.88 -5.70 6.58
CA ALA A 251 1.29 -4.55 5.89
C ALA A 251 2.33 -3.47 5.60
N TRP A 252 3.09 -3.03 6.60
CA TRP A 252 4.11 -2.00 6.43
C TRP A 252 5.28 -2.46 5.54
N ALA A 253 5.73 -3.70 5.67
CA ALA A 253 6.74 -4.28 4.79
C ALA A 253 6.25 -4.34 3.33
N THR A 254 5.01 -4.75 3.07
CA THR A 254 4.43 -4.78 1.71
C THR A 254 4.46 -3.39 1.08
N LEU A 255 3.97 -2.38 1.80
CA LEU A 255 3.88 -1.01 1.31
C LEU A 255 5.26 -0.32 1.18
N ASN A 256 6.25 -0.73 1.96
CA ASN A 256 7.66 -0.35 1.76
C ASN A 256 8.21 -0.97 0.48
N ASP A 257 8.00 -2.27 0.28
CA ASP A 257 8.63 -3.02 -0.80
C ASP A 257 8.03 -2.69 -2.17
N MET A 258 6.69 -2.56 -2.25
CA MET A 258 6.00 -2.00 -3.43
C MET A 258 6.56 -0.64 -3.84
N GLU A 259 6.81 0.25 -2.86
CA GLU A 259 7.33 1.59 -3.11
C GLU A 259 8.78 1.53 -3.63
N ILE A 260 9.65 0.74 -2.99
CA ILE A 260 11.05 0.58 -3.43
C ILE A 260 11.13 -0.07 -4.81
N VAL A 261 10.37 -1.12 -5.09
CA VAL A 261 10.34 -1.81 -6.40
C VAL A 261 9.91 -0.84 -7.51
N TYR A 262 8.91 -0.01 -7.25
CA TYR A 262 8.46 1.05 -8.15
C TYR A 262 9.55 2.10 -8.39
N TYR A 263 10.13 2.66 -7.31
CA TYR A 263 11.22 3.66 -7.40
C TYR A 263 12.43 3.12 -8.17
N ARG A 264 12.85 1.87 -7.92
CA ARG A 264 13.94 1.15 -8.65
C ARG A 264 13.72 1.02 -10.15
N SER A 265 12.50 1.25 -10.62
CA SER A 265 12.17 1.21 -12.04
C SER A 265 12.00 2.59 -12.65
N LEU A 266 11.47 3.56 -11.90
CA LEU A 266 11.48 4.96 -12.33
C LEU A 266 12.91 5.45 -12.58
N VAL A 267 13.86 5.15 -11.69
CA VAL A 267 15.27 5.52 -11.86
C VAL A 267 15.96 4.87 -13.08
N LYS A 268 15.37 3.84 -13.69
CA LYS A 268 15.86 3.21 -14.93
C LYS A 268 15.24 3.81 -16.20
N THR A 269 14.11 4.51 -16.07
CA THR A 269 13.25 4.93 -17.19
C THR A 269 13.17 6.45 -17.35
N HIS A 270 13.44 7.20 -16.28
CA HIS A 270 13.37 8.64 -16.21
C HIS A 270 14.61 9.20 -15.52
N GLU A 271 14.95 10.45 -15.80
CA GLU A 271 16.00 11.20 -15.10
C GLU A 271 15.55 11.45 -13.64
N PRO A 272 16.18 10.84 -12.62
CA PRO A 272 15.64 10.83 -11.27
C PRO A 272 16.29 11.88 -10.36
N PHE A 273 15.50 12.47 -9.45
CA PHE A 273 16.05 13.29 -8.38
C PHE A 273 16.90 12.46 -7.41
N ALA A 274 17.93 13.07 -6.80
CA ALA A 274 18.81 12.39 -5.84
C ALA A 274 18.05 11.68 -4.70
N ARG A 275 16.98 12.29 -4.17
CA ARG A 275 16.12 11.65 -3.15
C ARG A 275 15.40 10.40 -3.67
N ALA A 276 15.03 10.36 -4.95
CA ALA A 276 14.40 9.21 -5.58
C ALA A 276 15.41 8.07 -5.82
N ILE A 277 16.68 8.40 -6.12
CA ILE A 277 17.77 7.42 -6.15
C ILE A 277 17.95 6.81 -4.75
N ALA A 278 18.13 7.65 -3.71
CA ALA A 278 18.25 7.19 -2.33
C ALA A 278 17.08 6.28 -1.90
N PHE A 279 15.83 6.67 -2.20
CA PHE A 279 14.66 5.82 -1.97
C PHE A 279 14.73 4.46 -2.69
N ALA A 280 15.29 4.40 -3.90
CA ALA A 280 15.43 3.17 -4.69
C ALA A 280 16.59 2.27 -4.19
N THR A 281 17.72 2.85 -3.78
CA THR A 281 18.98 2.12 -3.57
C THR A 281 19.37 1.91 -2.11
N GLU A 282 19.06 2.86 -1.23
CA GLU A 282 19.54 2.86 0.16
C GLU A 282 18.56 2.17 1.13
N ARG A 283 17.29 2.02 0.76
CA ARG A 283 16.28 1.39 1.61
C ARG A 283 16.24 -0.14 1.44
N PRO A 284 16.12 -0.89 2.55
CA PRO A 284 15.97 -2.34 2.50
C PRO A 284 14.56 -2.74 2.07
N LEU A 285 14.48 -3.91 1.45
CA LEU A 285 13.23 -4.65 1.29
C LEU A 285 12.97 -5.45 2.58
N LEU A 286 11.73 -5.48 3.06
CA LEU A 286 11.38 -5.88 4.42
C LEU A 286 10.55 -7.16 4.50
N LEU A 287 9.82 -7.56 3.45
CA LEU A 287 8.96 -8.75 3.49
C LEU A 287 9.73 -10.03 3.79
N ALA A 288 10.94 -10.17 3.25
CA ALA A 288 11.82 -11.29 3.56
C ALA A 288 12.10 -11.42 5.08
N ARG A 289 12.18 -10.31 5.83
CA ARG A 289 12.37 -10.33 7.29
C ARG A 289 11.11 -10.75 8.04
N VAL A 290 9.93 -10.38 7.53
CA VAL A 290 8.64 -10.81 8.10
C VAL A 290 8.48 -12.32 7.95
N PHE A 291 8.72 -12.85 6.75
CA PHE A 291 8.61 -14.30 6.49
C PHE A 291 9.79 -15.13 7.03
N GLU A 292 10.91 -14.51 7.38
CA GLU A 292 11.93 -15.12 8.25
C GLU A 292 11.39 -15.28 9.68
N ALA A 293 10.70 -14.26 10.21
CA ALA A 293 10.19 -14.25 11.58
C ALA A 293 8.99 -15.18 11.80
N THR A 294 8.18 -15.44 10.77
CA THR A 294 7.08 -16.42 10.82
C THR A 294 7.48 -17.83 10.36
N ARG A 295 8.74 -18.10 10.00
CA ARG A 295 9.16 -19.41 9.46
C ARG A 295 8.83 -20.53 10.44
N GLY A 296 8.12 -21.56 9.95
CA GLY A 296 7.69 -22.71 10.75
C GLY A 296 6.45 -22.46 11.62
N ASP A 297 5.88 -21.25 11.56
CA ASP A 297 4.58 -20.89 12.11
C ASP A 297 3.61 -20.78 10.92
N ASP A 298 2.96 -21.90 10.59
CA ASP A 298 2.08 -22.00 9.42
C ASP A 298 0.94 -20.98 9.47
N TYR A 299 0.31 -20.80 10.65
CA TYR A 299 -0.81 -19.87 10.85
C TYR A 299 -0.40 -18.42 10.59
N HIS A 300 0.68 -17.94 11.21
CA HIS A 300 1.12 -16.56 11.00
C HIS A 300 1.69 -16.34 9.60
N THR A 301 2.29 -17.36 8.99
CA THR A 301 2.77 -17.28 7.61
C THR A 301 1.60 -17.19 6.62
N ASP A 302 0.53 -17.97 6.80
CA ASP A 302 -0.71 -17.82 6.02
C ASP A 302 -1.33 -16.44 6.24
N PHE A 303 -1.49 -16.01 7.50
CA PHE A 303 -2.07 -14.70 7.84
C PHE A 303 -1.29 -13.53 7.22
N CYS A 304 0.04 -13.51 7.35
CA CYS A 304 0.88 -12.49 6.72
C CYS A 304 0.76 -12.54 5.19
N THR A 305 0.70 -13.73 4.59
CA THR A 305 0.52 -13.87 3.14
C THR A 305 -0.81 -13.31 2.67
N HIS A 306 -1.90 -13.55 3.41
CA HIS A 306 -3.22 -12.95 3.15
C HIS A 306 -3.17 -11.40 3.21
N ILE A 307 -2.44 -10.82 4.16
CA ILE A 307 -2.25 -9.36 4.24
C ILE A 307 -1.51 -8.84 3.00
N VAL A 308 -0.35 -9.41 2.65
CA VAL A 308 0.43 -9.02 1.46
C VAL A 308 -0.43 -9.11 0.19
N PHE A 309 -1.16 -10.21 0.05
CA PHE A 309 -2.06 -10.48 -1.06
C PHE A 309 -3.18 -9.44 -1.20
N SER A 310 -3.90 -9.16 -0.11
CA SER A 310 -4.96 -8.16 -0.07
C SER A 310 -4.47 -6.76 -0.44
N LYS A 311 -3.28 -6.37 0.07
CA LYS A 311 -2.65 -5.08 -0.27
C LYS A 311 -2.27 -5.02 -1.75
N GLU A 312 -1.73 -6.08 -2.34
CA GLU A 312 -1.34 -6.10 -3.76
C GLU A 312 -2.55 -6.11 -4.71
N VAL A 313 -3.60 -6.87 -4.40
CA VAL A 313 -4.87 -6.85 -5.14
C VAL A 313 -5.49 -5.45 -5.11
N THR A 314 -5.63 -4.86 -3.92
CA THR A 314 -6.16 -3.50 -3.75
C THR A 314 -5.30 -2.47 -4.48
N ALA A 315 -3.98 -2.47 -4.29
CA ALA A 315 -3.06 -1.54 -4.94
C ALA A 315 -3.10 -1.67 -6.47
N THR A 316 -3.22 -2.90 -7.01
CA THR A 316 -3.35 -3.14 -8.45
C THR A 316 -4.62 -2.48 -9.01
N VAL A 317 -5.78 -2.71 -8.36
CA VAL A 317 -7.05 -2.17 -8.85
C VAL A 317 -7.12 -0.65 -8.71
N THR A 318 -6.71 -0.10 -7.56
CA THR A 318 -6.68 1.36 -7.35
C THR A 318 -5.77 2.05 -8.36
N ARG A 319 -4.57 1.52 -8.62
CA ARG A 319 -3.66 2.07 -9.63
C ARG A 319 -4.25 2.04 -11.04
N ALA A 320 -4.90 0.93 -11.43
CA ALA A 320 -5.58 0.82 -12.72
C ALA A 320 -6.70 1.87 -12.86
N GLN A 321 -7.49 2.08 -11.82
CA GLN A 321 -8.53 3.13 -11.78
C GLN A 321 -7.92 4.53 -11.85
N THR A 322 -6.87 4.83 -11.07
CA THR A 322 -6.14 6.12 -11.11
C THR A 322 -5.58 6.40 -12.51
N ALA A 323 -4.94 5.41 -13.14
CA ALA A 323 -4.41 5.51 -14.50
C ALA A 323 -5.50 5.81 -15.55
N GLN A 324 -6.67 5.17 -15.42
CA GLN A 324 -7.82 5.42 -16.30
C GLN A 324 -8.45 6.80 -16.08
N MET A 325 -8.68 7.21 -14.83
CA MET A 325 -9.34 8.47 -14.50
C MET A 325 -8.48 9.71 -14.80
N HIS A 326 -7.17 9.62 -14.60
CA HIS A 326 -6.25 10.76 -14.72
C HIS A 326 -5.34 10.68 -15.95
N GLY A 327 -5.41 9.61 -16.74
CA GLY A 327 -4.54 9.38 -17.89
C GLY A 327 -3.09 9.05 -17.54
N ASP A 328 -2.81 8.70 -16.27
CA ASP A 328 -1.46 8.44 -15.80
C ASP A 328 -0.97 7.05 -16.22
N THR A 329 -0.26 7.01 -17.35
CA THR A 329 0.34 5.79 -17.90
C THR A 329 1.47 5.21 -17.05
N THR A 330 1.92 5.91 -16.00
CA THR A 330 2.98 5.44 -15.10
C THR A 330 2.46 4.60 -13.93
N GLU A 331 1.15 4.66 -13.64
CA GLU A 331 0.49 3.76 -12.68
C GLU A 331 -0.25 2.59 -13.35
N ASP A 332 -0.48 2.61 -14.66
CA ASP A 332 -1.18 1.54 -15.40
C ASP A 332 -0.52 0.17 -15.14
N PRO A 333 -1.09 -0.74 -14.32
CA PRO A 333 -0.37 -1.95 -13.91
C PRO A 333 -0.13 -2.93 -15.05
N MET A 334 -0.83 -2.77 -16.19
CA MET A 334 -0.65 -3.58 -17.40
C MET A 334 0.56 -3.17 -18.24
N ARG A 335 1.06 -1.95 -18.05
CA ARG A 335 2.13 -1.34 -18.87
C ARG A 335 3.30 -0.81 -18.05
N SER A 336 3.00 -0.35 -16.85
CA SER A 336 3.92 0.28 -15.92
C SER A 336 4.54 -0.76 -14.98
N LEU A 337 5.40 -0.27 -14.11
CA LEU A 337 6.53 -1.01 -13.59
C LEU A 337 6.19 -1.85 -12.34
N CYS A 338 4.96 -1.72 -11.83
CA CYS A 338 4.46 -2.40 -10.64
C CYS A 338 4.47 -3.94 -10.80
N LEU A 339 3.47 -4.52 -11.46
CA LEU A 339 3.36 -5.98 -11.57
C LEU A 339 4.54 -6.66 -12.30
N PRO A 340 5.12 -6.10 -13.38
CA PRO A 340 6.27 -6.69 -14.06
C PRO A 340 7.54 -6.85 -13.20
N LEU A 341 7.69 -6.09 -12.11
CA LEU A 341 8.83 -6.21 -11.20
C LEU A 341 8.47 -6.82 -9.85
N THR A 342 7.26 -6.57 -9.36
CA THR A 342 6.76 -7.17 -8.12
C THR A 342 6.62 -8.69 -8.25
N MET A 343 6.19 -9.23 -9.40
CA MET A 343 6.07 -10.69 -9.59
C MET A 343 7.43 -11.42 -9.47
N PRO A 344 8.52 -11.00 -10.16
CA PRO A 344 9.87 -11.53 -9.91
C PRO A 344 10.34 -11.38 -8.46
N TYR A 345 10.01 -10.26 -7.80
CA TYR A 345 10.36 -10.04 -6.40
C TYR A 345 9.69 -11.06 -5.47
N TYR A 346 8.37 -11.20 -5.54
CA TYR A 346 7.59 -12.14 -4.74
C TYR A 346 7.95 -13.60 -5.00
N ARG A 347 8.22 -13.98 -6.26
CA ARG A 347 8.62 -15.36 -6.61
C ARG A 347 9.99 -15.74 -6.04
N PHE A 348 10.99 -14.87 -6.11
CA PHE A 348 12.41 -15.27 -5.93
C PHE A 348 13.15 -14.59 -4.77
N ARG A 349 12.55 -13.62 -4.08
CA ARG A 349 13.28 -12.75 -3.12
C ARG A 349 12.61 -12.57 -1.75
N VAL A 350 11.41 -13.10 -1.55
CA VAL A 350 10.71 -13.08 -0.25
C VAL A 350 11.00 -14.39 0.49
N SER A 351 10.28 -15.47 0.18
CA SER A 351 10.63 -16.85 0.55
C SER A 351 9.81 -17.84 -0.29
N GLU A 352 10.30 -19.08 -0.45
CA GLU A 352 9.53 -20.17 -1.10
C GLU A 352 8.23 -20.48 -0.35
N GLU A 353 8.25 -20.36 0.98
CA GLU A 353 7.10 -20.63 1.84
C GLU A 353 5.98 -19.60 1.65
N PHE A 354 6.34 -18.32 1.56
CA PHE A 354 5.44 -17.24 1.15
C PHE A 354 4.95 -17.47 -0.28
N TRP A 355 5.84 -17.74 -1.23
CA TRP A 355 5.48 -17.91 -2.64
C TRP A 355 4.42 -19.00 -2.83
N ARG A 356 4.62 -20.17 -2.22
CA ARG A 356 3.67 -21.29 -2.22
C ARG A 356 2.25 -20.86 -1.83
N ARG A 357 2.13 -20.07 -0.76
CA ARG A 357 0.86 -19.58 -0.22
C ARG A 357 0.27 -18.46 -1.08
N PHE A 358 1.09 -17.51 -1.49
CA PHE A 358 0.67 -16.37 -2.31
C PHE A 358 0.16 -16.82 -3.69
N TYR A 359 0.86 -17.79 -4.30
CA TYR A 359 0.43 -18.46 -5.52
C TYR A 359 -0.88 -19.24 -5.32
N ALA A 360 -1.05 -19.94 -4.20
CA ALA A 360 -2.31 -20.61 -3.88
C ALA A 360 -3.48 -19.61 -3.78
N LEU A 361 -3.28 -18.45 -3.14
CA LEU A 361 -4.29 -17.38 -3.07
C LEU A 361 -4.62 -16.79 -4.46
N LEU A 362 -3.60 -16.53 -5.29
CA LEU A 362 -3.79 -16.12 -6.68
C LEU A 362 -4.64 -17.13 -7.46
N CYS A 363 -4.41 -18.43 -7.23
CA CYS A 363 -5.06 -19.53 -7.92
C CYS A 363 -6.29 -20.11 -7.20
N MET A 364 -6.82 -19.44 -6.17
CA MET A 364 -8.14 -19.77 -5.64
C MET A 364 -9.23 -19.55 -6.70
N PRO A 365 -10.36 -20.28 -6.67
CA PRO A 365 -11.52 -19.97 -7.50
C PRO A 365 -11.97 -18.49 -7.36
N PRO A 366 -12.71 -17.95 -8.33
CA PRO A 366 -13.36 -16.65 -8.16
C PRO A 366 -14.29 -16.64 -6.94
N VAL A 367 -14.33 -15.52 -6.21
CA VAL A 367 -15.31 -15.32 -5.14
C VAL A 367 -16.71 -15.31 -5.81
N PRO A 368 -17.68 -16.10 -5.32
CA PRO A 368 -19.01 -16.13 -5.92
C PRO A 368 -19.69 -14.76 -5.78
N PRO A 369 -20.61 -14.40 -6.71
CA PRO A 369 -21.45 -13.22 -6.52
C PRO A 369 -22.32 -13.41 -5.27
N PRO A 370 -22.63 -12.31 -4.53
CA PRO A 370 -23.51 -12.39 -3.37
C PRO A 370 -24.88 -12.94 -3.75
N THR A 371 -25.44 -13.73 -2.84
CA THR A 371 -26.79 -14.27 -2.89
C THR A 371 -27.85 -13.16 -2.82
N ALA A 372 -29.11 -13.49 -3.12
CA ALA A 372 -30.21 -12.53 -3.02
C ALA A 372 -30.39 -11.99 -1.59
N GLU A 373 -30.13 -12.83 -0.58
CA GLU A 373 -30.20 -12.45 0.85
C GLU A 373 -29.06 -11.51 1.23
N GLU A 374 -27.82 -11.78 0.79
CA GLU A 374 -26.68 -10.89 0.99
C GLU A 374 -26.85 -9.55 0.26
N LEU A 375 -27.40 -9.56 -0.96
CA LEU A 375 -27.75 -8.34 -1.70
C LEU A 375 -28.84 -7.53 -1.00
N GLN A 376 -29.82 -8.17 -0.38
CA GLN A 376 -30.87 -7.50 0.38
C GLN A 376 -30.34 -6.91 1.70
N ALA A 377 -29.40 -7.59 2.36
CA ALA A 377 -28.68 -7.06 3.50
C ALA A 377 -27.77 -5.87 3.11
N GLN A 378 -27.07 -5.96 1.97
CA GLN A 378 -26.25 -4.87 1.42
C GLN A 378 -27.08 -3.68 0.92
N ALA A 379 -28.32 -3.88 0.48
CA ALA A 379 -29.22 -2.79 0.11
C ALA A 379 -29.66 -1.92 1.30
N ALA A 380 -29.42 -2.37 2.55
CA ALA A 380 -29.58 -1.56 3.76
C ALA A 380 -28.27 -0.89 4.21
N ASP A 381 -27.15 -1.16 3.55
CA ASP A 381 -25.86 -0.50 3.79
C ASP A 381 -25.78 0.79 2.93
N PRO A 382 -25.63 1.99 3.52
CA PRO A 382 -25.51 3.24 2.75
C PRO A 382 -24.29 3.27 1.81
N VAL A 383 -23.31 2.38 1.98
CA VAL A 383 -22.19 2.24 1.02
C VAL A 383 -22.65 1.65 -0.32
N ALA A 384 -23.73 0.86 -0.37
CA ALA A 384 -24.26 0.29 -1.61
C ALA A 384 -24.90 1.35 -2.53
N GLU A 385 -25.46 2.43 -1.97
CA GLU A 385 -26.03 3.54 -2.75
C GLU A 385 -24.98 4.33 -3.56
N LEU A 386 -23.69 4.23 -3.19
CA LEU A 386 -22.59 4.95 -3.83
C LEU A 386 -22.20 4.40 -5.22
N GLY A 387 -22.83 3.32 -5.69
CA GLY A 387 -22.57 2.73 -7.01
C GLY A 387 -21.17 2.12 -7.15
N LEU A 388 -20.55 1.73 -6.04
CA LEU A 388 -19.20 1.17 -6.01
C LEU A 388 -19.17 -0.22 -6.68
N THR A 389 -18.06 -0.52 -7.37
CA THR A 389 -17.83 -1.84 -7.94
C THR A 389 -17.72 -2.89 -6.82
N PRO A 390 -18.49 -4.00 -6.84
CA PRO A 390 -18.50 -4.96 -5.74
C PRO A 390 -17.13 -5.58 -5.44
N ASN A 391 -16.84 -5.87 -4.18
CA ASN A 391 -15.55 -6.42 -3.74
C ASN A 391 -15.14 -7.71 -4.47
N TYR A 392 -16.07 -8.61 -4.79
CA TYR A 392 -15.78 -9.83 -5.55
C TYR A 392 -15.36 -9.56 -7.01
N ILE A 393 -15.78 -8.42 -7.58
CA ILE A 393 -15.33 -7.95 -8.90
C ILE A 393 -13.98 -7.28 -8.80
N LEU A 394 -13.73 -6.45 -7.77
CA LEU A 394 -12.41 -5.84 -7.53
C LEU A 394 -11.34 -6.93 -7.35
N ASP A 395 -11.64 -7.96 -6.54
CA ASP A 395 -10.82 -9.16 -6.38
C ASP A 395 -10.57 -9.86 -7.73
N ALA A 396 -11.62 -10.14 -8.51
CA ALA A 396 -11.50 -10.80 -9.81
C ALA A 396 -10.62 -10.00 -10.79
N VAL A 397 -10.78 -8.66 -10.84
CA VAL A 397 -9.95 -7.76 -11.65
C VAL A 397 -8.49 -7.86 -11.18
N GLY A 398 -8.19 -7.57 -9.91
CA GLY A 398 -6.82 -7.52 -9.39
C GLY A 398 -6.08 -8.85 -9.56
N ARG A 399 -6.72 -9.97 -9.16
CA ARG A 399 -6.13 -11.31 -9.33
C ARG A 399 -5.90 -11.67 -10.80
N SER A 400 -6.82 -11.30 -11.71
CA SER A 400 -6.65 -11.57 -13.15
C SER A 400 -5.46 -10.82 -13.75
N MET A 401 -5.21 -9.58 -13.31
CA MET A 401 -4.04 -8.78 -13.73
C MET A 401 -2.75 -9.38 -13.18
N MET A 402 -2.71 -9.72 -11.89
CA MET A 402 -1.54 -10.36 -11.27
C MET A 402 -1.18 -11.69 -11.94
N LEU A 403 -2.17 -12.56 -12.17
CA LEU A 403 -1.99 -13.81 -12.92
C LEU A 403 -1.54 -13.57 -14.36
N HIS A 404 -2.04 -12.54 -15.04
CA HIS A 404 -1.60 -12.18 -16.39
C HIS A 404 -0.10 -11.87 -16.45
N HIS A 405 0.39 -11.04 -15.52
CA HIS A 405 1.82 -10.71 -15.45
C HIS A 405 2.69 -11.90 -15.04
N LEU A 406 2.20 -12.75 -14.13
CA LEU A 406 2.87 -13.99 -13.75
C LEU A 406 3.00 -14.97 -14.93
N VAL A 407 1.91 -15.20 -15.67
CA VAL A 407 1.89 -16.06 -16.87
C VAL A 407 2.80 -15.52 -17.96
N LEU A 408 2.78 -14.20 -18.22
CA LEU A 408 3.70 -13.58 -19.18
C LEU A 408 5.17 -13.70 -18.73
N PHE A 409 5.46 -13.50 -17.45
CA PHE A 409 6.82 -13.62 -16.92
C PHE A 409 7.35 -15.05 -17.06
N ALA A 410 6.51 -16.05 -16.76
CA ALA A 410 6.85 -17.46 -16.94
C ALA A 410 7.05 -17.84 -18.44
N ASP A 411 6.10 -17.48 -19.32
CA ASP A 411 6.19 -17.75 -20.77
C ASP A 411 7.41 -17.07 -21.44
N VAL A 412 7.81 -15.88 -20.97
CA VAL A 412 9.05 -15.23 -21.40
C VAL A 412 10.27 -15.97 -20.84
N ARG A 413 10.28 -16.33 -19.56
CA ARG A 413 11.40 -17.06 -18.94
C ARG A 413 11.66 -18.39 -19.63
N ASP A 414 10.63 -19.17 -19.90
CA ASP A 414 10.76 -20.49 -20.55
C ASP A 414 11.40 -20.33 -21.93
N LYS A 415 11.02 -19.30 -22.70
CA LYS A 415 11.66 -18.97 -23.99
C LYS A 415 13.11 -18.50 -23.85
N GLU A 416 13.44 -17.76 -22.78
CA GLU A 416 14.84 -17.40 -22.49
C GLU A 416 15.69 -18.62 -22.09
N ILE A 417 15.09 -19.64 -21.47
CA ILE A 417 15.75 -20.92 -21.16
C ILE A 417 15.94 -21.72 -22.46
N ASP A 418 14.87 -21.96 -23.22
CA ASP A 418 14.88 -22.74 -24.47
C ASP A 418 15.84 -22.17 -25.54
N SER A 419 15.93 -20.85 -25.63
CA SER A 419 16.85 -20.16 -26.57
C SER A 419 18.31 -20.09 -26.08
N GLY A 420 18.61 -20.56 -24.87
CA GLY A 420 19.93 -20.44 -24.24
C GLY A 420 20.28 -19.05 -23.72
N ALA A 421 19.39 -18.06 -23.86
CA ALA A 421 19.62 -16.69 -23.41
C ALA A 421 19.87 -16.58 -21.89
N VAL A 422 19.26 -17.45 -21.08
CA VAL A 422 19.57 -17.61 -19.65
C VAL A 422 21.00 -18.10 -19.44
N VAL A 423 21.44 -19.12 -20.17
CA VAL A 423 22.81 -19.68 -20.05
C VAL A 423 23.85 -18.61 -20.40
N ASP A 424 23.61 -17.83 -21.46
CA ASP A 424 24.48 -16.71 -21.85
C ASP A 424 24.42 -15.51 -20.89
N ARG A 425 23.30 -15.30 -20.19
CA ARG A 425 23.19 -14.31 -19.10
C ARG A 425 24.04 -14.75 -17.90
N VAL A 426 23.85 -15.98 -17.42
CA VAL A 426 24.62 -16.58 -16.32
C VAL A 426 26.12 -16.61 -16.63
N ARG A 427 26.50 -16.98 -17.86
CA ARG A 427 27.91 -16.96 -18.30
C ARG A 427 28.50 -15.55 -18.23
N ARG A 428 27.78 -14.52 -18.68
CA ARG A 428 28.23 -13.12 -18.60
C ARG A 428 28.33 -12.62 -17.16
N MET A 429 27.39 -12.97 -16.28
CA MET A 429 27.48 -12.61 -14.86
C MET A 429 28.72 -13.21 -14.20
N LYS A 430 29.00 -14.50 -14.44
CA LYS A 430 30.22 -15.15 -13.94
C LYS A 430 31.51 -14.57 -14.53
N GLN A 431 31.50 -14.10 -15.77
CA GLN A 431 32.61 -13.35 -16.38
C GLN A 431 32.82 -11.95 -15.78
N GLN A 432 31.81 -11.40 -15.11
CA GLN A 432 31.81 -10.10 -14.43
C GLN A 432 31.99 -10.23 -12.91
N ASP A 433 32.35 -11.43 -12.42
CA ASP A 433 32.47 -11.77 -10.99
C ASP A 433 31.18 -11.50 -10.18
N MET A 434 30.03 -11.67 -10.83
CA MET A 434 28.70 -11.52 -10.24
C MET A 434 28.07 -12.89 -9.98
N GLU A 435 27.74 -13.18 -8.71
CA GLU A 435 27.11 -14.44 -8.32
C GLU A 435 25.64 -14.51 -8.78
N PRO A 436 25.28 -15.42 -9.72
CA PRO A 436 23.92 -15.52 -10.23
C PRO A 436 22.92 -15.96 -9.16
N GLN A 437 21.75 -15.37 -9.15
CA GLN A 437 20.69 -15.66 -8.18
C GLN A 437 19.59 -16.49 -8.85
N PRO A 438 18.76 -17.24 -8.09
CA PRO A 438 17.60 -17.97 -8.63
C PRO A 438 16.75 -17.17 -9.64
N SER A 439 16.49 -15.88 -9.35
CA SER A 439 15.76 -14.97 -10.25
C SER A 439 16.38 -14.79 -11.65
N ASP A 440 17.66 -15.12 -11.80
CA ASP A 440 18.42 -14.91 -13.03
C ASP A 440 18.38 -16.15 -13.94
N TYR A 441 18.03 -17.33 -13.42
CA TYR A 441 18.05 -18.58 -14.19
C TYR A 441 16.90 -19.57 -13.96
N ASP A 442 16.24 -19.59 -12.81
CA ASP A 442 15.22 -20.60 -12.51
C ASP A 442 13.91 -20.39 -13.31
N PRO A 443 13.16 -21.49 -13.59
CA PRO A 443 11.81 -21.38 -14.12
C PRO A 443 10.88 -20.69 -13.11
N VAL A 444 10.00 -19.83 -13.61
CA VAL A 444 9.07 -19.06 -12.75
C VAL A 444 7.97 -19.96 -12.19
N LEU A 445 7.38 -20.78 -13.06
CA LEU A 445 6.32 -21.74 -12.78
C LEU A 445 6.69 -23.08 -13.41
N THR A 446 6.26 -24.18 -12.78
CA THR A 446 6.20 -25.49 -13.45
C THR A 446 5.09 -25.51 -14.50
N THR A 447 5.13 -26.49 -15.42
CA THR A 447 4.07 -26.72 -16.40
C THR A 447 2.69 -26.89 -15.76
N SER A 448 2.61 -27.52 -14.58
CA SER A 448 1.35 -27.70 -13.84
C SER A 448 0.80 -26.37 -13.33
N GLU A 449 1.65 -25.58 -12.66
CA GLU A 449 1.29 -24.26 -12.15
C GLU A 449 0.92 -23.27 -13.27
N MET A 450 1.59 -23.34 -14.42
CA MET A 450 1.22 -22.57 -15.61
C MET A 450 -0.22 -22.89 -16.06
N HIS A 451 -0.61 -24.17 -16.12
CA HIS A 451 -1.96 -24.58 -16.49
C HIS A 451 -3.02 -24.10 -15.48
N VAL A 452 -2.72 -24.20 -14.18
CA VAL A 452 -3.61 -23.71 -13.11
C VAL A 452 -3.77 -22.18 -13.20
N ALA A 453 -2.67 -21.43 -13.29
CA ALA A 453 -2.67 -19.98 -13.39
C ALA A 453 -3.46 -19.47 -14.61
N VAL A 454 -3.24 -20.06 -15.79
CA VAL A 454 -3.96 -19.73 -17.02
C VAL A 454 -5.45 -20.07 -16.92
N THR A 455 -5.81 -21.15 -16.23
CA THR A 455 -7.22 -21.56 -16.04
C THR A 455 -7.94 -20.60 -15.09
N ARG A 456 -7.34 -20.31 -13.93
CA ARG A 456 -7.88 -19.36 -12.94
C ARG A 456 -8.01 -17.94 -13.50
N MET A 457 -7.02 -17.48 -14.25
CA MET A 457 -7.10 -16.19 -14.96
C MET A 457 -8.31 -16.12 -15.89
N LYS A 458 -8.62 -17.19 -16.64
CA LYS A 458 -9.81 -17.23 -17.50
C LYS A 458 -11.10 -17.19 -16.69
N GLU A 459 -11.20 -17.92 -15.59
CA GLU A 459 -12.37 -17.95 -14.71
C GLU A 459 -12.65 -16.57 -14.11
N LEU A 460 -11.63 -15.89 -13.60
CA LEU A 460 -11.74 -14.53 -13.05
C LEU A 460 -12.19 -13.54 -14.14
N LEU A 461 -11.63 -13.63 -15.36
CA LEU A 461 -12.05 -12.82 -16.50
C LEU A 461 -13.50 -13.11 -16.96
N MET A 462 -14.02 -14.32 -16.74
CA MET A 462 -15.46 -14.59 -16.98
C MET A 462 -16.34 -13.86 -15.97
N VAL A 463 -15.97 -13.84 -14.68
CA VAL A 463 -16.71 -13.10 -13.64
C VAL A 463 -16.76 -11.60 -13.96
N VAL A 464 -15.63 -10.99 -14.35
CA VAL A 464 -15.58 -9.58 -14.76
C VAL A 464 -16.49 -9.32 -15.96
N ARG A 465 -16.44 -10.13 -17.01
CA ARG A 465 -17.30 -9.97 -18.20
C ARG A 465 -18.79 -10.12 -17.89
N SER A 466 -19.15 -11.11 -17.08
CA SER A 466 -20.55 -11.31 -16.67
C SER A 466 -21.08 -10.16 -15.83
N PHE A 467 -20.22 -9.40 -15.15
CA PHE A 467 -20.60 -8.15 -14.50
C PHE A 467 -20.73 -6.98 -15.50
N GLU A 468 -19.76 -6.80 -16.41
CA GLU A 468 -19.83 -5.79 -17.47
C GLU A 468 -21.09 -5.94 -18.35
N GLU A 469 -21.48 -7.17 -18.68
CA GLU A 469 -22.69 -7.49 -19.45
C GLU A 469 -23.97 -7.11 -18.68
N LYS A 470 -24.03 -7.39 -17.37
CA LYS A 470 -25.15 -7.01 -16.50
C LYS A 470 -25.27 -5.48 -16.38
N GLU A 471 -24.18 -4.79 -16.12
CA GLU A 471 -24.17 -3.33 -15.99
C GLU A 471 -24.54 -2.63 -17.31
N LYS A 472 -24.03 -3.14 -18.43
CA LYS A 472 -24.42 -2.65 -19.76
C LYS A 472 -25.91 -2.85 -20.02
N ALA A 473 -26.48 -3.99 -19.60
CA ALA A 473 -27.91 -4.24 -19.72
C ALA A 473 -28.74 -3.30 -18.81
N ARG A 474 -28.30 -3.07 -17.56
CA ARG A 474 -28.92 -2.12 -16.63
C ARG A 474 -28.96 -0.70 -17.21
N LEU A 475 -27.81 -0.17 -17.63
CA LEU A 475 -27.69 1.16 -18.24
C LEU A 475 -28.55 1.30 -19.51
N SER A 476 -28.64 0.24 -20.32
CA SER A 476 -29.49 0.22 -21.51
C SER A 476 -30.99 0.26 -21.15
N GLY A 477 -31.40 -0.47 -20.11
CA GLY A 477 -32.77 -0.47 -19.59
C GLY A 477 -33.20 0.85 -18.95
N GLU A 478 -32.34 1.45 -18.12
CA GLU A 478 -32.56 2.78 -17.52
C GLU A 478 -32.66 3.87 -18.60
N THR A 479 -31.83 3.79 -19.64
CA THR A 479 -31.90 4.71 -20.80
C THR A 479 -33.23 4.56 -21.55
N ALA A 480 -33.70 3.32 -21.74
CA ALA A 480 -35.01 3.05 -22.36
C ALA A 480 -36.18 3.57 -21.51
N GLN A 481 -36.11 3.47 -20.17
CA GLN A 481 -37.12 4.03 -19.27
C GLN A 481 -37.12 5.57 -19.27
N ARG A 482 -35.95 6.22 -19.29
CA ARG A 482 -35.87 7.70 -19.38
C ARG A 482 -36.40 8.26 -20.70
N LEU A 483 -36.33 7.50 -21.79
CA LEU A 483 -36.93 7.85 -23.08
C LEU A 483 -38.47 7.68 -23.09
N GLN A 484 -39.03 6.88 -22.18
CA GLN A 484 -40.47 6.76 -21.92
C GLN A 484 -40.92 7.76 -20.84
N GLY A 485 -40.58 9.05 -21.05
CA GLY A 485 -40.99 10.13 -20.16
C GLY A 485 -42.52 10.18 -19.94
N PRO A 486 -42.99 10.73 -18.81
CA PRO A 486 -44.38 10.63 -18.39
C PRO A 486 -45.33 11.19 -19.45
N PRO A 487 -46.53 10.60 -19.61
CA PRO A 487 -47.47 11.02 -20.65
C PRO A 487 -47.83 12.49 -20.47
N ARG A 488 -47.70 13.28 -21.54
CA ARG A 488 -48.15 14.68 -21.56
C ARG A 488 -49.62 14.72 -21.11
N PRO A 489 -49.98 15.59 -20.15
CA PRO A 489 -51.40 15.78 -19.82
C PRO A 489 -52.15 16.26 -21.07
N PRO A 490 -53.38 15.80 -21.30
CA PRO A 490 -54.13 16.14 -22.50
C PRO A 490 -54.36 17.64 -22.56
N GLN A 491 -54.05 18.25 -23.70
CA GLN A 491 -54.37 19.65 -23.96
C GLN A 491 -55.89 19.81 -24.00
N GLY A 492 -56.44 20.48 -22.98
CA GLY A 492 -57.87 20.75 -22.89
C GLY A 492 -58.31 21.66 -24.02
N THR A 493 -59.01 21.11 -25.01
CA THR A 493 -59.69 21.88 -26.04
C THR A 493 -60.87 22.62 -25.43
N THR A 494 -60.69 23.92 -25.21
CA THR A 494 -61.78 24.85 -24.90
C THR A 494 -62.79 24.89 -26.06
N SER A 495 -64.05 24.57 -25.77
CA SER A 495 -65.20 25.04 -26.55
C SER A 495 -66.43 25.17 -25.63
N PRO A 496 -67.38 26.08 -25.93
CA PRO A 496 -68.19 26.72 -24.89
C PRO A 496 -69.59 26.11 -24.73
N VAL A 497 -70.14 26.17 -23.52
CA VAL A 497 -71.59 26.07 -23.29
C VAL A 497 -72.05 27.13 -22.30
N THR A 498 -73.02 27.93 -22.73
CA THR A 498 -73.67 29.00 -21.98
C THR A 498 -74.84 28.49 -21.14
N THR A 499 -75.07 29.11 -19.98
CA THR A 499 -76.36 29.19 -19.24
C THR A 499 -77.13 27.89 -18.93
N ARG A 500 -77.26 27.61 -17.63
CA ARG A 500 -78.46 28.04 -16.89
C ARG A 500 -78.11 28.44 -15.46
#